data_AF-A0A7H9BSD3-F1
#
_entry.id   AF-A0A7H9BSD3-F1
#
_cell.length_a   1.000
_cell.length_b   1.000
_cell.length_c   1.000
_cell.angle_alpha   90.00
_cell.angle_beta   90.00
_cell.angle_gamma   90.00
#
_symmetry.space_group_name_H-M   'P 1'
#
loop_
_entity.id
_entity.type
_entity.pdbx_description
1 polymer ?
#
loop_
_entity_poly.entity_id
_entity_poly.type
_entity_poly.pdbx_seq_one_letter_code
_entity_poly.pdbx_strand_id
1 'polypeptide(L)'
;MGIERGGEVIAGAVFNCFVGSSVEVTVAGKGWDRAFFRAVGDYVFRQMGCCRMGFTTEQETVARLAERLGGVREGVMRSYFGPGRDGIVIGVLADEYKFRS
;
A
#
# COMPACT_ATOMS: atom_id res chain seq x y z
N MET A 1 -7.02 -9.23 0.93
CA MET A 1 -8.18 -8.59 1.62
C MET A 1 -9.00 -7.86 0.56
N GLY A 2 -10.33 -7.80 0.63
CA GLY A 2 -11.15 -7.15 -0.40
C GLY A 2 -12.43 -6.52 0.14
N ILE A 3 -12.98 -5.56 -0.62
CA ILE A 3 -14.30 -4.96 -0.39
C ILE A 3 -15.24 -5.46 -1.48
N GLU A 4 -16.35 -6.05 -1.05
CA GLU A 4 -17.48 -6.42 -1.90
C GLU A 4 -18.63 -5.42 -1.69
N ARG A 5 -19.27 -4.94 -2.76
CA ARG A 5 -20.63 -4.37 -2.65
C ARG A 5 -21.53 -5.00 -3.70
N GLY A 6 -22.63 -5.61 -3.25
CA GLY A 6 -23.65 -6.16 -4.14
C GLY A 6 -23.18 -7.34 -5.00
N GLY A 7 -22.25 -8.18 -4.53
CA GLY A 7 -21.75 -9.33 -5.28
C GLY A 7 -20.50 -9.07 -6.13
N GLU A 8 -20.05 -7.82 -6.26
CA GLU A 8 -18.84 -7.47 -7.02
C GLU A 8 -17.68 -7.05 -6.11
N VAL A 9 -16.48 -7.57 -6.40
CA VAL A 9 -15.23 -7.13 -5.75
C VAL A 9 -14.84 -5.78 -6.34
N ILE A 10 -14.95 -4.72 -5.53
CA ILE A 10 -14.73 -3.34 -5.99
C ILE A 10 -13.30 -2.88 -5.69
N ALA A 11 -12.69 -3.42 -4.63
CA ALA A 11 -11.31 -3.15 -4.27
C ALA A 11 -10.64 -4.34 -3.58
N GLY A 12 -9.32 -4.46 -3.74
CA GLY A 12 -8.53 -5.50 -3.11
C GLY A 12 -7.13 -5.03 -2.73
N ALA A 13 -6.60 -5.55 -1.62
CA ALA A 13 -5.21 -5.46 -1.23
C ALA A 13 -4.57 -6.86 -1.26
N VAL A 14 -3.47 -6.95 -1.98
CA VAL A 14 -2.57 -8.11 -2.04
C VAL A 14 -1.32 -7.79 -1.22
N PHE A 15 -0.90 -8.76 -0.41
CA PHE A 15 0.28 -8.67 0.44
C PHE A 15 1.29 -9.69 -0.06
N ASN A 16 2.50 -9.25 -0.41
CA ASN A 16 3.55 -10.10 -0.97
C ASN A 16 4.93 -9.74 -0.43
N CYS A 17 5.93 -10.57 -0.73
CA CYS A 17 7.32 -10.35 -0.28
C CYS A 17 7.45 -10.14 1.24
N PHE A 18 6.70 -10.90 2.04
CA PHE A 18 6.78 -10.83 3.49
C PHE A 18 8.13 -11.35 4.00
N VAL A 19 8.82 -10.55 4.81
CA VAL A 19 10.15 -10.86 5.36
C VAL A 19 10.19 -10.84 6.90
N GLY A 20 9.03 -10.99 7.54
CA GLY A 20 8.90 -10.89 9.00
C GLY A 20 8.67 -9.46 9.48
N SER A 21 9.58 -8.54 9.17
CA SER A 21 9.49 -7.14 9.58
C SER A 21 8.76 -6.21 8.59
N SER A 22 8.64 -6.64 7.33
CA SER A 22 8.09 -5.83 6.24
C SER A 22 7.28 -6.69 5.26
N VAL A 23 6.39 -6.03 4.53
CA VAL A 23 5.60 -6.62 3.43
C VAL A 23 5.37 -5.59 2.33
N GLU A 24 5.27 -6.04 1.08
CA GLU A 24 4.83 -5.22 -0.05
C GLU A 24 3.30 -5.29 -0.17
N VAL A 25 2.68 -4.14 -0.42
CA VAL A 25 1.22 -4.01 -0.53
C VAL A 25 0.86 -3.48 -1.90
N THR A 26 0.08 -4.26 -2.64
CA THR A 26 -0.53 -3.84 -3.90
C THR A 26 -2.02 -3.66 -3.71
N VAL A 27 -2.53 -2.47 -4.01
CA VAL A 27 -3.97 -2.17 -3.95
C VAL A 27 -4.52 -1.99 -5.37
N ALA A 28 -5.62 -2.66 -5.68
CA ALA A 28 -6.33 -2.56 -6.95
C ALA A 28 -7.83 -2.28 -6.74
N GLY A 29 -8.47 -1.73 -7.76
CA GLY A 29 -9.91 -1.43 -7.76
C GLY A 29 -10.26 0.05 -7.56
N LYS A 30 -11.51 0.33 -7.18
CA LYS A 30 -12.07 1.67 -7.00
C LYS A 30 -12.73 1.80 -5.62
N GLY A 31 -12.89 3.04 -5.14
CA GLY A 31 -13.68 3.32 -3.93
C GLY A 31 -12.97 3.03 -2.61
N TRP A 32 -11.64 3.11 -2.56
CA TRP A 32 -10.88 2.99 -1.31
C TRP A 32 -11.25 4.15 -0.38
N ASP A 33 -11.77 3.81 0.79
CA ASP A 33 -12.11 4.77 1.82
C ASP A 33 -11.13 4.65 3.01
N ARG A 34 -11.33 5.53 3.99
CA ARG A 34 -10.51 5.54 5.21
C ARG A 34 -10.63 4.22 6.00
N ALA A 35 -11.78 3.55 5.95
CA ALA A 35 -12.00 2.30 6.65
C ALA A 35 -11.20 1.16 6.02
N PHE A 36 -11.14 1.10 4.69
CA PHE A 36 -10.29 0.17 3.96
C PHE A 36 -8.82 0.33 4.34
N PHE A 37 -8.30 1.56 4.29
CA PHE A 37 -6.91 1.79 4.65
C PHE A 37 -6.63 1.43 6.11
N ARG A 38 -7.53 1.79 7.04
CA ARG A 38 -7.41 1.34 8.44
C ARG A 38 -7.31 -0.19 8.53
N ALA A 39 -8.16 -0.93 7.83
CA ALA A 39 -8.11 -2.40 7.84
C ALA A 39 -6.78 -2.94 7.27
N VAL A 40 -6.25 -2.34 6.19
CA VAL A 40 -4.93 -2.67 5.65
C VAL A 40 -3.83 -2.44 6.70
N GLY A 41 -3.82 -1.27 7.35
CA GLY A 41 -2.84 -0.95 8.38
C GLY A 41 -2.93 -1.87 9.60
N ASP A 42 -4.14 -2.17 10.08
CA ASP A 42 -4.36 -3.10 11.18
C ASP A 42 -3.84 -4.51 10.84
N TYR A 43 -4.08 -4.98 9.62
CA TYR A 43 -3.58 -6.28 9.18
C TYR A 43 -2.04 -6.31 9.12
N VAL A 44 -1.42 -5.31 8.50
CA VAL A 44 0.04 -5.26 8.36
C VAL A 44 0.73 -5.08 9.72
N PHE A 45 0.34 -4.07 10.48
CA PHE A 45 1.12 -3.66 11.66
C PHE A 45 0.70 -4.40 12.93
N ARG A 46 -0.58 -4.78 13.07
CA ARG A 46 -1.08 -5.46 14.28
C ARG A 46 -1.13 -6.97 14.11
N GLN A 47 -1.71 -7.47 13.01
CA GLN A 47 -1.88 -8.91 12.83
C GLN A 47 -0.60 -9.60 12.34
N MET A 48 0.09 -9.03 11.35
CA MET A 48 1.36 -9.57 10.88
C MET A 48 2.57 -9.13 11.72
N GLY A 49 2.44 -8.06 12.50
CA GLY A 49 3.51 -7.55 13.36
C GLY A 49 4.64 -6.88 12.58
N CYS A 50 4.41 -6.46 11.33
CA CYS A 50 5.41 -5.71 10.58
C CYS A 50 5.69 -4.35 11.23
N CYS A 51 6.90 -3.85 11.09
CA CYS A 51 7.22 -2.45 11.38
C CYS A 51 7.08 -1.55 10.14
N ARG A 52 6.94 -2.14 8.95
CA ARG A 52 6.93 -1.45 7.66
C ARG A 52 5.97 -2.10 6.66
N MET A 53 5.38 -1.31 5.78
CA MET A 53 4.91 -1.77 4.46
C MET A 53 5.50 -0.95 3.32
N GLY A 54 5.71 -1.59 2.18
CA GLY A 54 6.16 -0.97 0.93
C GLY A 54 5.08 -0.92 -0.14
N PHE A 55 5.22 0.06 -1.04
CA PHE A 55 4.42 0.23 -2.24
C PHE A 55 5.34 0.54 -3.42
N THR A 56 5.04 0.01 -4.60
CA THR A 56 5.68 0.42 -5.85
C THR A 56 4.61 0.77 -6.88
N THR A 57 4.67 1.96 -7.46
CA THR A 57 3.68 2.43 -8.44
C THR A 57 4.29 3.37 -9.47
N GLU A 58 3.83 3.32 -10.72
CA GLU A 58 4.13 4.34 -11.73
C GLU A 58 3.18 5.55 -11.65
N GLN A 59 2.12 5.46 -10.86
CA GLN A 59 1.07 6.48 -10.79
C GLN A 59 1.35 7.48 -9.67
N GLU A 60 1.67 8.71 -10.03
CA GLU A 60 1.90 9.82 -9.10
C GLU A 60 0.69 10.07 -8.15
N THR A 61 -0.53 9.84 -8.61
CA THR A 61 -1.76 9.93 -7.78
C THR A 61 -1.79 8.89 -6.67
N VAL A 62 -1.32 7.67 -6.96
CA VAL A 62 -1.21 6.58 -5.98
C VAL A 62 -0.05 6.87 -5.01
N ALA A 63 1.08 7.40 -5.51
CA ALA A 63 2.18 7.81 -4.66
C ALA A 63 1.75 8.87 -3.62
N ARG A 64 1.03 9.91 -4.06
CA ARG A 64 0.47 10.93 -3.16
C ARG A 64 -0.53 10.37 -2.16
N LEU A 65 -1.30 9.36 -2.56
CA LEU A 65 -2.19 8.67 -1.62
C LEU A 65 -1.39 7.94 -0.55
N ALA A 66 -0.32 7.22 -0.92
CA ALA A 66 0.56 6.55 0.04
C ALA A 66 1.24 7.56 1.00
N GLU A 67 1.66 8.73 0.52
CA GLU A 67 2.19 9.82 1.37
C GLU A 67 1.15 10.32 2.39
N ARG A 68 -0.12 10.37 1.99
CA ARG A 68 -1.23 10.69 2.91
C ARG A 68 -1.50 9.60 3.95
N LEU A 69 -1.00 8.38 3.74
CA LEU A 69 -1.02 7.31 4.75
C LEU A 69 0.13 7.42 5.75
N GLY A 70 1.10 8.32 5.52
CA GLY A 70 2.36 8.39 6.27
C GLY A 70 3.57 7.93 5.46
N GLY A 71 3.42 7.68 4.16
CA GLY A 71 4.50 7.19 3.33
C GLY A 71 5.55 8.22 2.96
N VAL A 72 6.76 7.73 2.73
CA VAL A 72 7.92 8.48 2.26
C VAL A 72 8.43 7.83 0.98
N ARG A 73 8.77 8.65 -0.03
CA ARG A 73 9.44 8.14 -1.24
C ARG A 73 10.87 7.74 -0.90
N GLU A 74 11.21 6.51 -1.20
CA GLU A 74 12.52 5.91 -0.87
C GLU A 74 13.41 5.74 -2.12
N GLY A 75 12.81 5.77 -3.31
CA GLY A 75 13.58 5.64 -4.54
C GLY A 75 12.73 5.59 -5.79
N VAL A 76 13.43 5.45 -6.92
CA VAL A 76 12.86 5.31 -8.25
C VAL A 76 13.49 4.10 -8.93
N MET A 77 12.66 3.14 -9.32
CA MET A 77 13.06 1.98 -10.13
C MET A 77 12.92 2.34 -11.61
N ARG A 78 14.05 2.58 -12.28
CA ARG A 78 14.09 2.98 -13.69
C ARG A 78 13.48 1.89 -14.59
N SER A 79 12.54 2.27 -15.44
CA SER A 79 11.85 1.41 -16.42
C SER A 79 11.22 0.13 -15.83
N TYR A 80 10.83 0.16 -14.56
CA TYR A 80 10.24 -0.99 -13.85
C TYR A 80 8.90 -1.44 -14.46
N PHE A 81 8.07 -0.51 -14.93
CA PHE A 81 6.79 -0.80 -15.59
C PHE A 81 6.92 -0.84 -17.12
N GLY A 82 8.14 -0.90 -17.65
CA GLY A 82 8.46 -0.87 -19.08
C GLY A 82 9.33 0.33 -19.48
N PRO A 83 9.75 0.41 -20.74
CA PRO A 83 10.68 1.45 -21.21
C PRO A 83 10.18 2.87 -20.87
N GLY A 84 10.97 3.61 -20.08
CA GLY A 84 10.64 4.98 -19.64
C GLY A 84 9.51 5.10 -18.61
N ARG A 85 8.99 3.97 -18.11
CA ARG A 85 7.94 3.91 -17.09
C ARG A 85 8.55 3.52 -15.75
N ASP A 86 8.98 4.54 -15.02
CA ASP A 86 9.66 4.37 -13.75
C ASP A 86 8.68 4.03 -12.62
N GLY A 87 9.11 3.17 -11.70
CA GLY A 87 8.38 2.85 -10.49
C GLY A 87 8.81 3.74 -9.33
N ILE A 88 7.87 4.42 -8.69
CA ILE A 88 8.06 5.16 -7.46
C ILE A 88 7.96 4.18 -6.30
N VAL A 89 9.02 4.07 -5.50
CA VAL A 89 9.07 3.22 -4.31
C VAL A 89 8.72 4.06 -3.09
N ILE A 90 7.72 3.63 -2.32
CA ILE A 90 7.26 4.31 -1.11
C ILE A 90 7.27 3.34 0.06
N GLY A 91 7.81 3.78 1.19
CA GLY A 91 7.77 3.07 2.46
C GLY A 91 6.84 3.74 3.46
N VAL A 92 6.14 2.97 4.28
CA VAL A 92 5.34 3.47 5.39
C VAL A 92 5.69 2.71 6.68
N LEU A 93 6.13 3.43 7.71
CA LEU A 93 6.42 2.85 9.02
C LEU A 93 5.16 2.77 9.90
N ALA A 94 5.16 1.83 10.84
CA ALA A 94 4.02 1.54 11.72
C ALA A 94 3.69 2.69 12.69
N ASP A 95 4.69 3.48 13.09
CA ASP A 95 4.58 4.66 13.95
C ASP A 95 4.20 5.93 13.19
N GLU A 96 4.45 5.97 11.88
CA GLU A 96 4.08 7.07 10.99
C GLU A 96 2.69 6.88 10.34
N TYR A 97 2.10 5.70 10.50
CA TYR A 97 0.85 5.35 9.84
C TYR A 97 -0.36 6.15 10.35
N LYS A 98 -0.94 6.97 9.47
CA LYS A 98 -1.95 7.98 9.85
C LYS A 98 -3.36 7.45 10.10
N PHE A 99 -3.62 6.17 9.81
CA PHE A 99 -4.94 5.55 10.01
C PHE A 99 -4.95 4.38 10.99
N ARG A 100 -3.90 4.28 11.83
CA ARG A 100 -3.81 3.28 12.89
C ARG A 100 -5.03 3.37 13.84
N SER A 101 -5.50 2.21 14.30
CA SER A 101 -6.53 2.08 15.34
C SER A 101 -5.97 2.29 16.74
#